data_AF-A0AAV0X3E1-F1
#
_entry.id   AF-A0AAV0X3E1-F1
#
_cell.length_a   1.000
_cell.length_b   1.000
_cell.length_c   1.000
_cell.angle_alpha   90.00
_cell.angle_beta   90.00
_cell.angle_gamma   90.00
#
_symmetry.space_group_name_H-M   'P 1'
#
loop_
_entity.id
_entity.type
_entity.pdbx_description
1 polymer ?
#
loop_
_entity_poly.entity_id
_entity_poly.type
_entity_poly.pdbx_seq_one_letter_code
_entity_poly.pdbx_strand_id
1 'polypeptide(L)'
;MDGAVAKWLHYLKLHKYQWFFNSLSYLEIEFIDEDNIDDFIAKVNKNSITRGAQKKICLSTKTLRDRSQKLNNLLLALDLEVTPNELCEFMSYMRDILHYPIPNKNCVVGDQLQQDIVLVMEKLLNQLLEKLGKIRSLAAQSLLGMSINKYLECTLLILGNQTFMEQQIDKTSMFAETLRCRVHRIPRNFN
;
A
#
# COMPACT_ATOMS: atom_id res chain seq x y z
N MET A 1 0.22 15.45 -15.06
CA MET A 1 0.77 14.63 -13.96
C MET A 1 -0.32 13.68 -13.51
N ASP A 2 0.00 12.38 -13.45
CA ASP A 2 -0.94 11.34 -13.05
C ASP A 2 -1.62 11.66 -11.72
N GLY A 3 -2.94 11.45 -11.67
CA GLY A 3 -3.72 11.61 -10.44
C GLY A 3 -3.19 10.76 -9.27
N ALA A 4 -2.38 9.74 -9.54
CA ALA A 4 -1.71 8.92 -8.53
C ALA A 4 -0.72 9.72 -7.66
N VAL A 5 0.15 10.55 -8.25
CA VAL A 5 1.13 11.34 -7.49
C VAL A 5 0.43 12.40 -6.64
N ALA A 6 -0.59 13.06 -7.19
CA ALA A 6 -1.38 14.03 -6.43
C ALA A 6 -2.08 13.37 -5.22
N LYS A 7 -2.75 12.23 -5.41
CA LYS A 7 -3.38 11.45 -4.33
C LYS A 7 -2.37 11.04 -3.26
N TRP A 8 -1.20 10.56 -3.66
CA TRP A 8 -0.10 10.21 -2.75
C TRP A 8 0.36 11.40 -1.91
N LEU A 9 0.56 12.57 -2.54
CA LEU A 9 0.95 13.77 -1.81
C LEU A 9 -0.14 14.28 -0.87
N HIS A 10 -1.42 14.11 -1.20
CA HIS A 10 -2.52 14.38 -0.27
C HIS A 10 -2.47 13.46 0.94
N TYR A 11 -2.29 12.16 0.74
CA TYR A 11 -2.12 11.16 1.81
C TYR A 11 -0.94 11.51 2.72
N LEU A 12 0.20 11.91 2.14
CA LEU A 12 1.38 12.36 2.89
C LEU A 12 1.25 13.77 3.46
N LYS A 13 0.17 14.52 3.20
CA LYS A 13 0.04 15.95 3.57
C LYS A 13 1.19 16.82 3.01
N LEU A 14 1.67 16.48 1.81
CA LEU A 14 2.71 17.16 1.05
C LEU A 14 2.18 17.81 -0.24
N HIS A 15 0.87 17.82 -0.48
CA HIS A 15 0.23 18.33 -1.71
C HIS A 15 0.62 19.78 -2.07
N LYS A 16 0.96 20.64 -1.10
CA LYS A 16 1.51 21.98 -1.39
C LYS A 16 2.82 21.98 -2.19
N TYR A 17 3.56 20.86 -2.17
CA TYR A 17 4.80 20.68 -2.92
C TYR A 17 4.58 19.91 -4.23
N GLN A 18 3.33 19.73 -4.69
CA GLN A 18 3.06 19.04 -5.95
C GLN A 18 3.83 19.62 -7.14
N TRP A 19 4.10 20.93 -7.13
CA TRP A 19 4.92 21.60 -8.15
C TRP A 19 6.31 20.98 -8.34
N PHE A 20 6.91 20.44 -7.27
CA PHE A 20 8.23 19.82 -7.28
C PHE A 20 8.19 18.52 -8.09
N PHE A 21 7.21 17.68 -7.80
CA PHE A 21 6.98 16.42 -8.51
C PHE A 21 6.46 16.65 -9.94
N ASN A 22 5.83 17.81 -10.22
CA ASN A 22 5.50 18.41 -11.54
C ASN A 22 6.43 17.97 -12.68
N SER A 23 7.71 18.06 -12.39
CA SER A 23 8.76 18.09 -13.39
C SER A 23 9.65 16.86 -13.32
N LEU A 24 9.22 15.82 -12.59
CA LEU A 24 9.98 14.61 -12.34
C LEU A 24 9.24 13.40 -12.90
N SER A 25 9.97 12.52 -13.56
CA SER A 25 9.52 11.18 -13.91
C SER A 25 9.40 10.30 -12.65
N TYR A 26 8.68 9.18 -12.78
CA TYR A 26 8.56 8.21 -11.69
C TYR A 26 9.95 7.75 -11.16
N LEU A 27 10.88 7.46 -12.08
CA LEU A 27 12.24 7.01 -11.72
C LEU A 27 13.00 8.10 -10.97
N GLU A 28 12.92 9.35 -11.42
CA GLU A 28 13.54 10.46 -10.70
C GLU A 28 12.98 10.61 -9.28
N ILE A 29 11.66 10.48 -9.10
CA ILE A 29 11.03 10.52 -7.77
C ILE A 29 11.58 9.41 -6.87
N GLU A 30 11.75 8.20 -7.41
CA GLU A 30 12.26 7.04 -6.66
C GLU A 30 13.73 7.19 -6.22
N PHE A 31 14.52 7.95 -6.96
CA PHE A 31 15.93 8.20 -6.66
C PHE A 31 16.18 9.36 -5.69
N ILE A 32 15.17 10.13 -5.31
CA ILE A 32 15.36 11.21 -4.33
C ILE A 32 15.76 10.61 -2.96
N ASP A 33 16.79 11.17 -2.36
CA ASP A 33 17.28 10.87 -1.02
C ASP A 33 17.76 12.14 -0.30
N GLU A 34 18.35 11.98 0.89
CA GLU A 34 18.82 13.12 1.70
C GLU A 34 20.06 13.80 1.10
N ASP A 35 20.82 13.09 0.26
CA ASP A 35 22.07 13.58 -0.31
C ASP A 35 21.83 14.39 -1.59
N ASN A 36 20.76 14.09 -2.34
CA ASN A 36 20.50 14.67 -3.66
C ASN A 36 19.23 15.55 -3.77
N ILE A 37 18.41 15.66 -2.72
CA ILE A 37 17.12 16.39 -2.81
C ILE A 37 17.30 17.87 -3.19
N ASP A 38 18.36 18.51 -2.71
CA ASP A 38 18.62 19.92 -3.03
C ASP A 38 18.97 20.11 -4.52
N ASP A 39 19.65 19.15 -5.14
CA ASP A 39 19.93 19.16 -6.59
C ASP A 39 18.64 19.02 -7.41
N PHE A 40 17.73 18.15 -6.99
CA PHE A 40 16.40 18.03 -7.60
C PHE A 40 15.59 19.32 -7.44
N ILE A 41 15.63 19.98 -6.27
CA ILE A 41 14.95 21.25 -6.05
C ILE A 41 15.52 22.33 -6.96
N ALA A 42 16.85 22.42 -7.06
CA ALA A 42 17.55 23.36 -7.94
C ALA A 42 17.17 23.15 -9.41
N LYS A 43 17.08 21.89 -9.86
CA LYS A 43 16.64 21.53 -11.23
C LYS A 43 15.25 22.07 -11.57
N VAL A 44 14.32 22.07 -10.61
CA VAL A 44 12.92 22.47 -10.84
C VAL A 44 12.71 24.00 -10.71
N ASN A 45 13.70 24.72 -10.16
CA ASN A 45 13.85 26.19 -10.14
C ASN A 45 12.56 27.00 -9.92
N LYS A 46 11.79 26.65 -8.88
CA LYS A 46 10.51 27.32 -8.59
C LYS A 46 10.39 27.87 -7.16
N ASN A 47 10.74 27.10 -6.13
CA ASN A 47 10.55 27.48 -4.71
C ASN A 47 11.42 26.63 -3.77
N SER A 48 11.51 27.02 -2.50
CA SER A 48 12.13 26.20 -1.45
C SER A 48 11.15 25.18 -0.87
N ILE A 49 11.68 24.06 -0.37
CA ILE A 49 10.95 23.07 0.42
C ILE A 49 11.49 23.13 1.85
N THR A 50 10.61 23.12 2.85
CA THR A 50 11.07 23.17 4.25
C THR A 50 11.86 21.90 4.60
N ARG A 51 12.90 22.00 5.45
CA ARG A 51 13.71 20.84 5.88
C ARG A 51 12.88 19.67 6.41
N GLY A 52 11.83 19.95 7.19
CA GLY A 52 10.92 18.91 7.68
C GLY A 52 10.14 18.21 6.57
N ALA A 53 9.78 18.93 5.50
CA ALA A 53 9.15 18.34 4.34
C ALA A 53 10.15 17.59 3.45
N GLN A 54 11.37 18.12 3.27
CA GLN A 54 12.46 17.41 2.58
C GLN A 54 12.70 16.04 3.23
N LYS A 55 12.90 15.98 4.55
CA LYS A 55 13.05 14.72 5.29
C LYS A 55 11.88 13.75 5.05
N LYS A 56 10.64 14.27 5.06
CA LYS A 56 9.45 13.44 4.79
C LYS A 56 9.43 12.92 3.36
N ILE A 57 9.82 13.73 2.38
CA ILE A 57 9.95 13.33 0.97
C ILE A 57 10.98 12.21 0.87
N CYS A 58 12.20 12.38 1.38
CA CYS A 58 13.26 11.38 1.33
C CYS A 58 12.85 10.04 1.98
N LEU A 59 12.13 10.08 3.11
CA LEU A 59 11.59 8.87 3.75
C LEU A 59 10.54 8.17 2.89
N SER A 60 9.66 8.93 2.25
CA SER A 60 8.62 8.38 1.38
C SER A 60 9.21 7.85 0.06
N THR A 61 10.16 8.53 -0.56
CA THR A 61 10.82 8.04 -1.79
C THR A 61 11.68 6.81 -1.51
N LYS A 62 12.35 6.74 -0.35
CA LYS A 62 12.97 5.50 0.14
C LYS A 62 11.95 4.36 0.29
N THR A 63 10.77 4.64 0.87
CA THR A 63 9.70 3.64 0.98
C THR A 63 9.21 3.15 -0.38
N LEU A 64 9.16 4.04 -1.38
CA LEU A 64 8.80 3.71 -2.76
C LEU A 64 9.84 2.77 -3.39
N ARG A 65 11.13 3.12 -3.25
CA ARG A 65 12.28 2.36 -3.76
C ARG A 65 12.43 0.98 -3.12
N ASP A 66 12.25 0.90 -1.81
CA ASP A 66 12.39 -0.35 -1.05
C ASP A 66 11.15 -1.26 -1.16
N ARG A 67 10.09 -0.81 -1.86
CA ARG A 67 8.78 -1.47 -1.87
C ARG A 67 8.84 -2.91 -2.38
N SER A 68 9.50 -3.16 -3.51
CA SER A 68 9.57 -4.52 -4.08
C SER A 68 10.27 -5.49 -3.13
N GLN A 69 11.38 -5.07 -2.52
CA GLN A 69 12.08 -5.91 -1.54
C GLN A 69 11.22 -6.19 -0.30
N LYS A 70 10.50 -5.17 0.20
CA LYS A 70 9.60 -5.35 1.35
C LYS A 70 8.43 -6.29 1.02
N LEU A 71 7.84 -6.19 -0.17
CA LEU A 71 6.79 -7.11 -0.63
C LEU A 71 7.31 -8.55 -0.68
N ASN A 72 8.53 -8.78 -1.21
CA ASN A 72 9.15 -10.10 -1.19
C ASN A 72 9.37 -10.63 0.24
N ASN A 73 9.83 -9.78 1.16
CA ASN A 73 9.99 -10.18 2.56
C ASN A 73 8.63 -10.53 3.20
N LEU A 74 7.57 -9.80 2.86
CA LEU A 74 6.21 -10.11 3.31
C LEU A 74 5.71 -11.45 2.77
N LEU A 75 5.96 -11.75 1.49
CA LEU A 75 5.59 -13.03 0.90
C LEU A 75 6.22 -14.20 1.68
N LEU A 76 7.51 -14.10 2.00
CA LEU A 76 8.23 -15.10 2.80
C LEU A 76 7.70 -15.20 4.24
N ALA A 77 7.43 -14.06 4.89
CA ALA A 77 6.90 -14.05 6.25
C ALA A 77 5.49 -14.67 6.33
N LEU A 78 4.66 -14.45 5.31
CA LEU A 78 3.29 -14.96 5.23
C LEU A 78 3.22 -16.47 4.94
N ASP A 79 4.33 -17.09 4.53
CA ASP A 79 4.45 -18.55 4.40
C ASP A 79 4.72 -19.26 5.75
N LEU A 80 4.96 -18.49 6.81
CA LEU A 80 5.16 -18.99 8.16
C LEU A 80 3.91 -18.76 9.03
N GLU A 81 3.99 -19.20 10.29
CA GLU A 81 2.97 -18.86 11.27
C GLU A 81 3.04 -17.37 11.63
N VAL A 82 1.94 -16.65 11.39
CA VAL A 82 1.84 -15.21 11.65
C VAL A 82 0.94 -14.95 12.85
N THR A 83 1.44 -14.19 13.82
CA THR A 83 0.68 -13.76 14.99
C THR A 83 -0.37 -12.69 14.63
N PRO A 84 -1.42 -12.48 15.44
CA PRO A 84 -2.39 -11.41 15.19
C PRO A 84 -1.78 -10.00 15.15
N ASN A 85 -0.69 -9.77 15.89
CA ASN A 85 0.01 -8.48 15.87
C ASN A 85 0.76 -8.27 14.55
N GLU A 86 1.57 -9.24 14.15
CA GLU A 86 2.30 -9.19 12.87
C GLU A 86 1.35 -9.06 11.69
N LEU A 87 0.21 -9.77 11.70
CA LEU A 87 -0.81 -9.64 10.66
C LEU A 87 -1.34 -8.20 10.57
N CYS A 88 -1.60 -7.56 11.71
CA CYS A 88 -2.06 -6.18 11.76
C CYS A 88 -0.99 -5.21 11.23
N GLU A 89 0.29 -5.46 11.51
CA GLU A 89 1.42 -4.68 11.01
C GLU A 89 1.59 -4.84 9.49
N PHE A 90 1.52 -6.07 8.98
CA PHE A 90 1.59 -6.36 7.54
C PHE A 90 0.45 -5.68 6.78
N MET A 91 -0.77 -5.73 7.30
CA MET A 91 -1.92 -5.03 6.73
C MET A 91 -1.76 -3.51 6.76
N SER A 92 -1.15 -2.98 7.82
CA SER A 92 -0.88 -1.54 7.94
C SER A 92 0.13 -1.09 6.89
N TYR A 93 1.19 -1.87 6.70
CA TYR A 93 2.15 -1.63 5.62
C TYR A 93 1.47 -1.69 4.24
N MET A 94 0.67 -2.73 3.96
CA MET A 94 -0.02 -2.87 2.68
C MET A 94 -0.95 -1.69 2.38
N ARG A 95 -1.75 -1.26 3.36
CA ARG A 95 -2.62 -0.09 3.22
C ARG A 95 -1.79 1.14 2.87
N ASP A 96 -0.70 1.35 3.60
CA ASP A 96 0.12 2.55 3.43
C ASP A 96 0.79 2.57 2.05
N ILE A 97 1.37 1.46 1.56
CA ILE A 97 2.04 1.42 0.24
C ILE A 97 1.09 1.47 -0.95
N LEU A 98 -0.19 1.11 -0.78
CA LEU A 98 -1.20 1.20 -1.84
C LEU A 98 -1.60 2.65 -2.14
N HIS A 99 -1.31 3.58 -1.23
CA HIS A 99 -1.41 5.02 -1.50
C HIS A 99 -0.22 5.57 -2.28
N TYR A 100 0.88 4.82 -2.41
CA TYR A 100 2.05 5.26 -3.16
C TYR A 100 1.83 5.05 -4.66
N PRO A 101 2.45 5.85 -5.54
CA PRO A 101 2.34 5.67 -6.97
C PRO A 101 2.78 4.27 -7.38
N ILE A 102 1.94 3.58 -8.14
CA ILE A 102 2.26 2.29 -8.75
C ILE A 102 2.60 2.60 -10.22
N PRO A 103 3.81 2.26 -10.70
CA PRO A 103 4.15 2.47 -12.10
C PRO A 103 3.24 1.63 -13.00
N ASN A 104 2.74 2.26 -14.06
CA ASN A 104 2.07 1.54 -15.14
C ASN A 104 3.11 1.06 -16.18
N LYS A 105 2.64 0.32 -17.19
CA LYS A 105 3.46 -0.20 -18.29
C LYS A 105 4.26 0.86 -19.08
N ASN A 106 3.89 2.14 -18.99
CA ASN A 106 4.60 3.23 -19.65
C ASN A 106 5.78 3.72 -18.79
N CYS A 107 5.77 3.45 -17.48
CA CYS A 107 6.83 3.83 -16.54
C CYS A 107 7.85 2.71 -16.34
N VAL A 108 7.39 1.46 -16.22
CA VAL A 108 8.22 0.28 -15.97
C VAL A 108 7.68 -0.89 -16.81
N VAL A 109 8.58 -1.75 -17.32
CA VAL A 109 8.20 -2.90 -18.13
C VAL A 109 7.65 -4.02 -17.25
N GLY A 110 6.47 -4.52 -17.60
CA GLY A 110 5.80 -5.62 -16.90
C GLY A 110 4.87 -5.15 -15.77
N ASP A 111 4.26 -6.12 -15.10
CA ASP A 111 3.27 -5.94 -14.03
C ASP A 111 3.67 -6.69 -12.74
N GLN A 112 4.96 -7.04 -12.59
CA GLN A 112 5.46 -7.84 -11.47
C GLN A 112 5.08 -7.25 -10.12
N LEU A 113 5.20 -5.93 -9.94
CA LEU A 113 4.81 -5.27 -8.69
C LEU A 113 3.31 -5.47 -8.38
N GLN A 114 2.45 -5.34 -9.39
CA GLN A 114 1.01 -5.56 -9.26
C GLN A 114 0.73 -7.03 -8.92
N GLN A 115 1.44 -7.98 -9.56
CA GLN A 115 1.34 -9.40 -9.25
C GLN A 115 1.75 -9.70 -7.82
N ASP A 116 2.88 -9.13 -7.35
CA ASP A 116 3.38 -9.30 -5.99
C ASP A 116 2.38 -8.74 -4.96
N ILE A 117 1.80 -7.57 -5.22
CA ILE A 117 0.75 -6.98 -4.38
C ILE A 117 -0.46 -7.91 -4.29
N VAL A 118 -0.95 -8.43 -5.42
CA VAL A 118 -2.11 -9.33 -5.46
C VAL A 118 -1.80 -10.64 -4.74
N LEU A 119 -0.58 -11.16 -4.87
CA LEU A 119 -0.13 -12.37 -4.18
C LEU A 119 -0.02 -12.17 -2.66
N VAL A 120 0.49 -11.01 -2.22
CA VAL A 120 0.48 -10.64 -0.79
C VAL A 120 -0.95 -10.56 -0.27
N MET A 121 -1.87 -9.95 -1.03
CA MET A 121 -3.29 -9.89 -0.66
C MET A 121 -3.93 -11.28 -0.57
N GLU A 122 -3.55 -12.22 -1.42
CA GLU A 122 -4.00 -13.62 -1.35
C GLU A 122 -3.51 -14.30 -0.07
N LYS A 123 -2.21 -14.20 0.24
CA LYS A 123 -1.64 -14.81 1.45
C LYS A 123 -2.20 -14.18 2.73
N LEU A 124 -2.39 -12.86 2.74
CA LEU A 124 -3.04 -12.14 3.84
C LEU A 124 -4.49 -12.61 4.06
N LEU A 125 -5.24 -12.88 2.99
CA LEU A 125 -6.57 -13.48 3.11
C LEU A 125 -6.50 -14.85 3.78
N ASN A 126 -5.58 -15.72 3.33
CA ASN A 126 -5.45 -17.06 3.90
C ASN A 126 -5.15 -17.01 5.40
N GLN A 127 -4.25 -16.12 5.82
CA GLN A 127 -3.97 -15.86 7.23
C GLN A 127 -5.25 -15.39 7.96
N LEU A 128 -5.98 -14.40 7.42
CA LEU A 128 -7.24 -13.94 8.01
C LEU A 128 -8.27 -15.08 8.16
N LEU A 129 -8.46 -15.89 7.12
CA LEU A 129 -9.43 -17.00 7.12
C LEU A 129 -9.06 -18.07 8.16
N GLU A 130 -7.78 -18.41 8.28
CA GLU A 130 -7.29 -19.36 9.28
C GLU A 130 -7.59 -18.85 10.70
N LYS A 131 -7.29 -17.58 10.98
CA LYS A 131 -7.54 -16.97 12.31
C LYS A 131 -9.05 -16.85 12.58
N LEU A 132 -9.84 -16.49 11.59
CA LEU A 132 -11.32 -16.49 11.67
C LEU A 132 -11.90 -17.91 11.84
N GLY A 133 -11.16 -18.95 11.49
CA GLY A 133 -11.50 -20.35 11.75
C GLY A 133 -11.51 -20.70 13.24
N LYS A 134 -10.72 -19.98 14.05
CA LYS A 134 -10.44 -20.31 15.46
C LYS A 134 -11.28 -19.51 16.46
N ILE A 135 -11.99 -18.47 16.02
CA ILE A 135 -12.76 -17.58 16.91
C ILE A 135 -14.25 -17.96 16.97
N ARG A 136 -14.90 -17.66 18.10
CA ARG A 136 -16.36 -17.84 18.29
C ARG A 136 -17.17 -16.57 18.08
N SER A 137 -16.56 -15.41 18.29
CA SER A 137 -17.16 -14.09 18.08
C SER A 137 -16.11 -13.11 17.57
N LEU A 138 -16.57 -12.07 16.88
CA LEU A 138 -15.70 -11.03 16.33
C LEU A 138 -16.11 -9.66 16.88
N ALA A 139 -15.13 -8.94 17.43
CA ALA A 139 -15.26 -7.55 17.82
C ALA A 139 -14.48 -6.66 16.84
N ALA A 140 -15.08 -5.55 16.40
CA ALA A 140 -14.47 -4.65 15.42
C ALA A 140 -13.16 -4.02 15.90
N GLN A 141 -13.03 -3.76 17.21
CA GLN A 141 -11.85 -3.14 17.83
C GLN A 141 -10.73 -4.16 18.16
N SER A 142 -10.96 -5.46 17.95
CA SER A 142 -9.91 -6.46 18.12
C SER A 142 -8.83 -6.32 17.05
N LEU A 143 -7.62 -6.85 17.30
CA LEU A 143 -6.55 -6.90 16.29
C LEU A 143 -7.02 -7.53 14.98
N LEU A 144 -7.82 -8.59 15.06
CA LEU A 144 -8.37 -9.26 13.90
C LEU A 144 -9.44 -8.39 13.18
N GLY A 145 -10.33 -7.74 13.93
CA GLY A 145 -11.30 -6.79 13.38
C GLY A 145 -10.63 -5.62 12.65
N MET A 146 -9.59 -5.04 13.26
CA MET A 146 -8.77 -4.00 12.64
C MET A 146 -8.05 -4.49 11.38
N SER A 147 -7.53 -5.73 11.40
CA SER A 147 -6.85 -6.33 10.24
C SER A 147 -7.81 -6.55 9.07
N ILE A 148 -9.04 -7.00 9.35
CA ILE A 148 -10.11 -7.14 8.34
C ILE A 148 -10.45 -5.79 7.71
N ASN A 149 -10.62 -4.74 8.52
CA ASN A 149 -10.94 -3.42 8.01
C ASN A 149 -9.84 -2.88 7.09
N LYS A 150 -8.57 -3.03 7.51
CA LYS A 150 -7.42 -2.64 6.67
C LYS A 150 -7.35 -3.45 5.38
N TYR A 151 -7.63 -4.76 5.43
CA TYR A 151 -7.68 -5.60 4.23
C TYR A 151 -8.74 -5.14 3.23
N LEU A 152 -9.94 -4.82 3.70
CA LEU A 152 -11.02 -4.31 2.86
C LEU A 152 -10.69 -2.93 2.29
N GLU A 153 -10.03 -2.07 3.06
CA GLU A 153 -9.50 -0.79 2.57
C GLU A 153 -8.44 -1.00 1.46
N CYS A 154 -7.49 -1.92 1.66
CA CYS A 154 -6.51 -2.30 0.63
C CYS A 154 -7.20 -2.78 -0.65
N THR A 155 -8.25 -3.59 -0.52
CA THR A 155 -9.07 -4.05 -1.65
C THR A 155 -9.64 -2.85 -2.42
N LEU A 156 -10.26 -1.89 -1.74
CA LEU A 156 -10.83 -0.70 -2.38
C LEU A 156 -9.76 0.14 -3.08
N LEU A 157 -8.56 0.26 -2.50
CA LEU A 157 -7.44 0.97 -3.12
C LEU A 157 -6.97 0.28 -4.41
N ILE A 158 -6.92 -1.05 -4.43
CA ILE A 158 -6.56 -1.83 -5.63
C ILE A 158 -7.65 -1.68 -6.70
N LEU A 159 -8.93 -1.88 -6.36
CA LEU A 159 -10.06 -1.75 -7.29
C LEU A 159 -10.16 -0.34 -7.90
N GLY A 160 -9.82 0.69 -7.13
CA GLY A 160 -9.82 2.08 -7.59
C GLY A 160 -8.56 2.50 -8.37
N ASN A 161 -7.60 1.60 -8.57
CA ASN A 161 -6.32 1.90 -9.20
C ASN A 161 -6.25 1.33 -10.62
N GLN A 162 -6.15 2.24 -11.60
CA GLN A 162 -6.14 1.94 -13.03
C GLN A 162 -4.89 1.20 -13.51
N THR A 163 -3.86 1.04 -12.68
CA THR A 163 -2.64 0.32 -13.06
C THR A 163 -2.76 -1.19 -12.94
N PHE A 164 -3.80 -1.70 -12.28
CA PHE A 164 -4.06 -3.13 -12.17
C PHE A 164 -4.87 -3.61 -13.38
N MET A 165 -4.55 -4.81 -13.85
CA MET A 165 -5.29 -5.46 -14.94
C MET A 165 -6.63 -6.01 -14.45
N GLU A 166 -7.60 -6.14 -15.36
CA GLU A 166 -8.94 -6.66 -15.05
C GLU A 166 -8.91 -7.99 -14.28
N GLN A 167 -8.07 -8.94 -14.70
CA GLN A 167 -7.91 -10.22 -13.99
C GLN A 167 -7.42 -10.06 -12.54
N GLN A 168 -6.54 -9.08 -12.28
CA GLN A 168 -6.04 -8.77 -10.93
C GLN A 168 -7.13 -8.12 -10.07
N ILE A 169 -7.93 -7.25 -10.68
CA ILE A 169 -9.10 -6.60 -10.07
C ILE A 169 -10.15 -7.64 -9.70
N ASP A 170 -10.51 -8.53 -10.62
CA ASP A 170 -11.49 -9.61 -10.39
C ASP A 170 -11.05 -10.54 -9.27
N LYS A 171 -9.78 -10.98 -9.29
CA LYS A 171 -9.22 -11.83 -8.25
C LYS A 171 -9.27 -11.15 -6.87
N THR A 172 -8.90 -9.87 -6.80
CA THR A 172 -8.94 -9.09 -5.56
C THR A 172 -10.38 -8.87 -5.07
N SER A 173 -11.33 -8.69 -5.99
CA SER A 173 -12.76 -8.59 -5.67
C SER A 173 -13.29 -9.90 -5.05
N MET A 174 -12.92 -11.04 -5.63
CA MET A 174 -13.28 -12.37 -5.09
C MET A 174 -12.70 -12.59 -3.69
N PHE A 175 -11.49 -12.10 -3.41
CA PHE A 175 -10.90 -12.16 -2.07
C PHE A 175 -11.74 -11.43 -1.03
N ALA A 176 -12.14 -10.19 -1.34
CA ALA A 176 -12.96 -9.39 -0.45
C ALA A 176 -14.34 -10.02 -0.20
N GLU A 177 -14.98 -10.57 -1.23
CA GLU A 177 -16.25 -11.30 -1.08
C GLU A 177 -16.08 -12.54 -0.20
N THR A 178 -15.03 -13.33 -0.42
CA THR A 178 -14.71 -14.50 0.42
C THR A 178 -14.57 -14.11 1.89
N LEU A 179 -13.82 -13.04 2.18
CA LEU A 179 -13.66 -12.53 3.54
C LEU A 179 -14.99 -12.04 4.13
N ARG A 180 -15.77 -11.26 3.37
CA ARG A 180 -17.08 -10.75 3.81
C ARG A 180 -18.02 -11.90 4.13
N CYS A 181 -18.13 -12.91 3.26
CA CYS A 181 -18.96 -14.08 3.50
C CYS A 181 -18.55 -14.81 4.79
N ARG A 182 -17.24 -14.96 5.04
CA ARG A 182 -16.75 -15.59 6.27
C ARG A 182 -17.11 -14.77 7.51
N VAL A 183 -16.90 -13.47 7.48
CA VAL A 183 -17.18 -12.55 8.60
C VAL A 183 -18.67 -12.50 8.92
N HIS A 184 -19.55 -12.47 7.91
CA HIS A 184 -21.01 -12.44 8.13
C HIS A 184 -21.55 -13.66 8.86
N ARG A 185 -20.87 -14.81 8.78
CA ARG A 185 -21.25 -16.04 9.48
C ARG A 185 -20.81 -16.08 10.95
N ILE A 186 -20.02 -15.10 11.41
CA ILE A 186 -19.50 -15.07 12.78
C ILE A 186 -20.36 -14.14 13.63
N PRO A 187 -20.81 -14.58 14.82
CA PRO A 187 -21.51 -13.71 15.77
C PRO A 187 -20.71 -12.45 16.09
N ARG A 188 -21.37 -11.29 16.01
CA ARG A 188 -20.77 -10.00 16.36
C ARG A 188 -20.87 -9.79 17.88
N ASN A 189 -19.76 -9.41 18.50
CA ASN A 189 -19.77 -8.97 19.89
C ASN A 189 -19.82 -7.44 19.92
N PHE A 190 -20.91 -6.89 20.45
CA PHE A 190 -21.14 -5.44 20.57
C PHE A 190 -20.81 -4.90 21.97
N ASN A 191 -20.27 -5.76 22.84
CA ASN A 191 -19.83 -5.40 24.19
C ASN A 191 -18.46 -4.74 24.19
#